data_AF-A0A2A4N2P3-F1
#
_entry.id   AF-A0A2A4N2P3-F1
#
_cell.length_a   1.000
_cell.length_b   1.000
_cell.length_c   1.000
_cell.angle_alpha   90.00
_cell.angle_beta   90.00
_cell.angle_gamma   90.00
#
_symmetry.space_group_name_H-M   'P 1'
#
loop_
_entity.id
_entity.type
_entity.pdbx_description
1 polymer ?
#
loop_
_entity_poly.entity_id
_entity_poly.type
_entity_poly.pdbx_seq_one_letter_code
_entity_poly.pdbx_strand_id
1 'polypeptide(L)' 'MRVIREAWLEFTIRKENNENFISQKATFRTKGIMGRLSWIMSFPFHFFIFRGMVKGIINYGKNK' A
#
# COMPACT_ATOMS: atom_id res chain seq x y z
N MET A 1 -10.15 -7.22 4.56
CA MET A 1 -10.52 -6.84 5.94
C MET A 1 -10.92 -5.37 5.96
N ARG A 2 -12.16 -5.06 6.34
CA ARG A 2 -12.63 -3.69 6.60
C ARG A 2 -12.32 -3.35 8.05
N VAL A 3 -11.47 -2.36 8.30
CA VAL A 3 -11.23 -1.85 9.65
C VAL A 3 -12.19 -0.68 9.89
N ILE A 4 -12.90 -0.77 11.00
CA ILE A 4 -14.09 0.01 11.41
C ILE A 4 -13.78 1.51 11.68
N ARG A 5 -12.57 1.99 11.39
CA ARG A 5 -12.14 3.40 11.58
C ARG A 5 -11.38 3.89 10.36
N GLU A 6 -12.12 4.40 9.37
CA GLU A 6 -11.72 5.39 8.33
C GLU A 6 -10.31 5.29 7.67
N ALA A 7 -9.61 4.16 7.78
CA ALA A 7 -8.33 3.87 7.15
C ALA A 7 -8.45 2.56 6.38
N TRP A 8 -8.26 2.60 5.07
CA TRP A 8 -8.21 1.38 4.27
C TRP A 8 -7.07 1.44 3.27
N LEU A 9 -6.48 0.28 3.04
CA LEU A 9 -5.43 0.08 2.05
C LEU A 9 -6.05 -0.63 0.86
N GLU A 10 -6.07 0.06 -0.27
CA GLU A 10 -6.56 -0.45 -1.54
C GLU A 10 -5.39 -1.02 -2.34
N PHE A 11 -5.53 -2.25 -2.78
CA PHE A 11 -4.56 -2.93 -3.63
C PHE A 11 -5.19 -3.16 -4.99
N THR A 12 -4.57 -2.63 -6.03
CA THR A 12 -5.01 -2.83 -7.41
C THR A 12 -3.85 -3.43 -8.20
N ILE A 13 -4.08 -4.59 -8.82
CA ILE A 13 -3.13 -5.22 -9.73
C ILE A 13 -3.65 -4.98 -11.14
N ARG A 14 -2.84 -4.34 -11.99
CA ARG A 14 -3.13 -4.14 -13.41
C ARG A 14 -2.06 -4.82 -14.23
N LYS A 15 -2.46 -5.47 -15.31
CA LYS A 15 -1.53 -6.06 -16.28
C LYS A 15 -1.54 -5.18 -17.51
N GLU A 16 -0.39 -4.64 -17.87
CA GLU A 16 -0.24 -3.74 -19.03
C GLU A 16 1.05 -4.12 -19.76
N ASN A 17 0.99 -4.25 -21.09
CA ASN A 17 2.14 -4.58 -21.94
C ASN A 17 3.00 -5.75 -21.45
N ASN A 18 2.35 -6.83 -21.00
CA ASN A 18 2.99 -8.04 -20.45
C ASN A 18 3.70 -7.85 -19.09
N GLU A 19 3.60 -6.67 -18.49
CA GLU A 19 4.10 -6.37 -17.14
C GLU A 19 2.94 -6.32 -16.12
N ASN A 20 3.23 -6.68 -14.88
CA ASN A 20 2.27 -6.60 -13.78
C ASN A 20 2.57 -5.36 -12.93
N PHE A 21 1.64 -4.43 -12.90
CA PHE A 21 1.69 -3.23 -12.07
C PHE A 21 0.86 -3.43 -10.82
N ILE A 22 1.45 -3.17 -9.65
CA ILE A 22 0.76 -3.22 -8.36
C ILE A 22 0.68 -1.80 -7.83
N SER A 23 -0.54 -1.27 -7.75
CA SER A 23 -0.83 0.02 -7.12
C SER A 23 -1.38 -0.21 -5.71
N GLN A 24 -0.76 0.43 -4.73
CA GLN A 24 -1.14 0.34 -3.32
C GLN A 24 -1.54 1.74 -2.85
N LYS A 25 -2.83 1.96 -2.61
CA LYS A 25 -3.36 3.25 -2.21
C LYS A 25 -3.89 3.17 -0.79
N ALA A 26 -3.13 3.73 0.14
CA ALA A 26 -3.54 3.85 1.52
C ALA A 26 -4.39 5.14 1.67
N THR A 27 -5.67 5.00 1.96
CA THR A 27 -6.58 6.14 2.19
C THR A 27 -6.90 6.21 3.68
N PHE A 28 -6.50 7.30 4.32
CA PHE A 28 -6.82 7.57 5.71
C PHE A 28 -7.65 8.84 5.81
N ARG A 29 -8.92 8.68 6.13
CA ARG A 29 -9.87 9.77 6.27
C ARG A 29 -9.92 10.17 7.74
N THR A 30 -9.13 11.18 8.11
CA THR A 30 -9.06 11.66 9.50
C THR A 30 -9.94 12.88 9.69
N LYS A 31 -10.90 12.83 10.62
CA LYS A 31 -11.54 14.03 11.17
C LYS A 31 -10.58 14.73 12.15
N GLY A 32 -9.50 15.35 11.66
CA GLY A 32 -8.57 16.12 12.49
C GLY A 32 -7.17 16.34 11.87
N ILE A 33 -6.49 17.39 12.33
CA ILE A 33 -5.12 17.78 11.87
C ILE A 33 -4.04 16.82 12.42
N MET A 34 -4.20 16.34 13.65
CA MET A 34 -3.25 15.42 14.30
C MET A 34 -3.10 14.08 13.57
N GLY A 35 -4.19 13.61 12.94
CA GLY A 35 -4.18 12.40 12.13
C GLY A 35 -3.38 12.55 10.82
N ARG A 36 -3.41 13.74 10.20
CA ARG A 36 -2.60 14.05 9.01
C ARG A 36 -1.10 14.11 9.32
N LEU A 37 -0.74 14.67 10.48
CA LEU A 37 0.67 14.75 10.89
C LEU A 37 1.28 13.36 11.10
N SER A 38 0.55 12.47 11.78
CA SER A 38 0.96 11.08 12.00
C SER A 38 1.07 10.30 10.68
N TRP A 39 0.18 10.58 9.73
CA TRP A 39 0.22 9.99 8.39
C TRP A 39 1.49 10.37 7.63
N ILE A 40 1.86 11.65 7.64
CA ILE A 40 3.07 12.16 6.98
C ILE A 40 4.32 11.59 7.65
N MET A 41 4.38 11.54 8.99
CA MET A 41 5.50 10.93 9.70
C MET A 41 5.66 9.42 9.40
N SER A 42 4.55 8.71 9.19
CA SER A 42 4.57 7.29 8.88
C SER A 42 4.83 7.00 7.39
N PHE A 43 4.68 7.99 6.51
CA PHE A 43 4.86 7.85 5.06
C PHE A 43 6.21 7.24 4.62
N PRO A 44 7.38 7.65 5.16
CA PRO A 44 8.66 7.01 4.82
C PRO A 44 8.71 5.53 5.19
N PHE A 45 8.07 5.14 6.30
CA PHE A 45 8.01 3.75 6.74
C PHE A 45 7.15 2.88 5.80
N HIS A 46 6.06 3.45 5.28
CA HIS A 46 5.21 2.77 4.31
C HIS A 46 5.97 2.41 3.03
N PHE A 47 6.86 3.28 2.55
CA PHE A 47 7.69 2.98 1.37
C PHE A 47 8.60 1.76 1.58
N PHE A 48 9.14 1.59 2.79
CA PHE A 48 9.99 0.45 3.11
C PHE A 48 9.21 -0.88 3.12
N ILE A 49 8.06 -0.91 3.82
CA ILE A 49 7.20 -2.10 3.88
C ILE A 49 6.66 -2.47 2.50
N PHE A 50 6.16 -1.49 1.74
CA PHE A 50 5.57 -1.74 0.43
C PHE A 50 6.59 -2.23 -0.60
N ARG A 51 7.84 -1.74 -0.57
CA ARG A 51 8.93 -2.30 -1.40
C ARG A 51 9.23 -3.75 -1.03
N GLY A 52 9.23 -4.09 0.25
CA GLY A 52 9.39 -5.47 0.73
C GLY A 52 8.30 -6.39 0.20
N MET A 53 7.03 -5.98 0.31
CA MET A 53 5.87 -6.74 -0.18
C MET A 53 5.95 -7.01 -1.69
N VAL A 54 6.23 -5.99 -2.50
CA VAL A 54 6.32 -6.14 -3.96
C VAL A 54 7.43 -7.11 -4.34
N LYS A 55 8.59 -7.02 -3.68
CA LYS A 55 9.71 -7.95 -3.90
C LYS A 55 9.33 -9.40 -3.57
N GLY A 56 8.57 -9.61 -2.50
CA GLY A 56 8.03 -10.92 -2.13
C GLY A 56 7.08 -11.49 -3.19
N ILE A 57 6.15 -10.67 -3.70
CA ILE A 57 5.19 -11.09 -4.74
C ILE A 57 5.92 -11.44 -6.05
N ILE A 58 6.87 -10.61 -6.49
CA ILE A 58 7.68 -10.88 -7.69
C ILE A 58 8.45 -12.19 -7.54
N ASN A 59 9.08 -12.41 -6.38
CA ASN A 59 9.84 -13.63 -6.14
C ASN A 59 8.95 -14.88 -6.10
N TYR A 60 7.75 -14.77 -5.50
CA TYR A 60 6.77 -15.86 -5.50
C TYR A 60 6.33 -16.24 -6.92
N GLY A 61 6.08 -15.24 -7.79
CA GLY A 61 5.75 -15.49 -9.20
C GLY A 61 6.88 -16.04 -10.04
N LYS A 62 8.13 -15.96 -9.58
CA LYS A 62 9.33 -16.46 -10.28
C LYS A 62 9.72 -17.88 -9.89
N ASN A 63 9.22 -18.36 -8.74
CA ASN A 63 9.55 -19.67 -8.15
C ASN A 63 8.46 -20.73 -8.41
N LYS A 64 7.52 -20.46 -9.31
CA LYS A 64 6.43 -21.35 -9.71
C LYS A 64 6.41 -21.47 -11.23
#